data_AF-A0A645I4L4-F1
#
_entry.id   AF-A0A645I4L4-F1
#
_cell.length_a   1.000
_cell.length_b   1.000
_cell.length_c   1.000
_cell.angle_alpha   90.00
_cell.angle_beta   90.00
_cell.angle_gamma   90.00
#
_symmetry.space_group_name_H-M   'P 1'
#
loop_
_entity.id
_entity.type
_entity.pdbx_description
1 polymer ?
#
loop_
_entity_poly.entity_id
_entity_poly.type
_entity_poly.pdbx_seq_one_letter_code
_entity_poly.pdbx_strand_id
1 'polypeptide(L)' 'MSKVKFMDSSGIGVIIGRYKTITALGGTTAIAAPSKEADRLLAMSGIYRIIRSYPTVDEAVKSILQEVKKQ' A
#
# COMPACT_ATOMS: atom_id res chain seq x y z
N MET A 1 -4.95 5.13 -4.95
CA MET A 1 -3.89 6.08 -5.32
C MET A 1 -4.06 6.56 -6.76
N SER A 2 -5.27 6.47 -7.32
CA SER A 2 -5.56 6.77 -8.73
C SER A 2 -5.44 8.26 -9.06
N LYS A 3 -5.44 9.13 -8.05
CA LYS A 3 -5.26 10.58 -8.19
C LYS A 3 -3.81 11.04 -7.98
N VAL A 4 -2.88 10.13 -7.66
CA VAL A 4 -1.47 10.47 -7.47
C VAL A 4 -0.83 10.64 -8.85
N LYS A 5 -0.53 11.90 -9.22
CA LYS A 5 0.06 12.24 -10.53
C LYS A 5 1.60 12.23 -10.52
N PHE A 6 2.21 12.36 -9.35
CA PHE A 6 3.65 12.39 -9.17
C PHE A 6 4.02 11.70 -7.85
N MET A 7 5.16 11.00 -7.87
CA MET A 7 5.77 10.38 -6.69
C MET A 7 7.28 10.37 -6.87
N ASP A 8 8.01 10.49 -5.76
CA ASP A 8 9.46 10.43 -5.70
C ASP A 8 9.93 9.59 -4.51
N SER A 9 11.22 9.65 -4.18
CA SER A 9 11.81 8.95 -3.04
C SER A 9 11.21 9.37 -1.70
N SER A 10 10.79 10.63 -1.55
CA SER A 10 10.15 11.12 -0.32
C SER A 10 8.76 10.49 -0.13
N GLY A 11 7.99 10.34 -1.21
CA GLY A 11 6.70 9.64 -1.20
C GLY A 11 6.83 8.17 -0.77
N ILE A 12 7.87 7.47 -1.25
CA ILE A 12 8.17 6.10 -0.80
C ILE A 12 8.52 6.07 0.69
N GLY A 13 9.32 7.03 1.16
CA GLY A 13 9.67 7.15 2.58
C GLY A 13 8.44 7.30 3.50
N VAL A 14 7.45 8.08 3.07
CA VAL A 14 6.18 8.24 3.79
C VAL A 14 5.42 6.91 3.88
N ILE A 15 5.34 6.15 2.79
CA ILE A 15 4.65 4.84 2.76
C ILE A 15 5.34 3.85 3.69
N ILE A 16 6.68 3.77 3.66
CA ILE A 16 7.45 2.90 4.56
C ILE A 16 7.22 3.30 6.02
N GLY A 17 7.23 4.60 6.33
CA GLY A 17 6.95 5.10 7.67
C GLY A 17 5.57 4.66 8.17
N ARG A 18 4.54 4.79 7.33
CA ARG A 18 3.17 4.38 7.68
C ARG A 18 3.04 2.87 7.86
N TYR A 19 3.67 2.09 6.99
CA TYR A 19 3.74 0.64 7.15
C TYR A 19 4.33 0.27 8.52
N LYS A 20 5.50 0.82 8.87
CA LYS A 20 6.16 0.54 10.16
C LYS A 20 5.25 0.89 11.34
N THR A 21 4.62 2.06 11.32
CA THR A 21 3.72 2.49 12.41
C THR A 21 2.50 1.59 12.53
N ILE A 22 1.83 1.27 11.42
CA ILE A 22 0.59 0.47 11.45
C ILE A 22 0.90 -0.97 11.86
N THR A 23 1.97 -1.57 11.33
CA THR A 23 2.42 -2.91 11.71
C THR A 23 2.81 -2.98 13.19
N ALA A 24 3.46 -1.95 13.74
CA ALA A 24 3.80 -1.89 15.16
C ALA A 24 2.56 -1.83 16.07
N LEU A 25 1.43 -1.34 15.56
CA LEU A 25 0.13 -1.33 16.25
C LEU A 25 -0.68 -2.62 16.01
N GLY A 26 -0.10 -3.63 15.35
CA GLY A 26 -0.79 -4.87 14.99
C GLY A 26 -1.78 -4.74 13.83
N GLY A 27 -1.77 -3.61 13.11
CA GLY A 27 -2.62 -3.39 11.96
C GLY A 27 -1.99 -3.88 10.64
N THR A 28 -2.81 -3.90 9.59
CA THR A 28 -2.39 -4.26 8.23
C THR A 28 -2.57 -3.09 7.27
N THR A 29 -1.75 -3.02 6.23
CA THR A 29 -1.83 -2.00 5.18
C THR A 29 -2.01 -2.63 3.80
N ALA A 30 -2.67 -1.89 2.90
CA ALA A 30 -2.83 -2.25 1.50
C ALA A 30 -2.71 -1.00 0.62
N ILE A 31 -2.20 -1.18 -0.59
CA ILE A 31 -2.20 -0.17 -1.65
C ILE A 31 -3.40 -0.45 -2.55
N ALA A 32 -4.20 0.58 -2.81
CA ALA A 32 -5.35 0.48 -3.69
C ALA A 32 -5.17 1.38 -4.90
N ALA A 33 -5.48 0.88 -6.09
CA ALA A 33 -5.50 1.60 -7.36
C ALA A 33 -4.27 2.53 -7.54
N PRO A 34 -3.03 2.03 -7.60
CA PRO A 34 -1.89 2.87 -7.95
C PRO A 34 -2.03 3.42 -9.37
N SER A 35 -1.65 4.68 -9.59
CA SER A 35 -1.42 5.19 -10.95
C SER A 35 -0.23 4.46 -11.58
N LYS A 36 -0.07 4.52 -12.91
CA LYS A 36 1.04 3.83 -13.59
C LYS A 36 2.41 4.30 -13.08
N GLU A 37 2.54 5.60 -12.81
CA GLU A 37 3.76 6.22 -12.30
C GLU A 37 4.05 5.74 -10.87
N ALA A 38 3.04 5.73 -10.00
CA ALA A 38 3.17 5.23 -8.64
C ALA A 38 3.48 3.73 -8.61
N ASP A 39 2.78 2.93 -9.42
CA ASP A 39 2.96 1.48 -9.49
C ASP A 39 4.40 1.10 -9.85
N ARG A 40 4.97 1.78 -10.86
CA ARG A 40 6.37 1.60 -11.27
C ARG A 40 7.34 1.91 -10.12
N LEU A 41 7.15 3.03 -9.42
CA LEU A 41 8.04 3.42 -8.32
C LEU A 41 7.92 2.50 -7.10
N LEU A 42 6.70 2.07 -6.78
CA LEU A 42 6.43 1.10 -5.71
C LEU A 42 7.09 -0.26 -6.01
N ALA A 43 7.02 -0.71 -7.27
CA ALA A 43 7.70 -1.93 -7.71
C ALA A 43 9.23 -1.80 -7.63
N MET A 44 9.79 -0.71 -8.17
CA MET A 44 11.25 -0.45 -8.15
C MET A 44 11.83 -0.32 -6.74
N SER A 45 11.07 0.27 -5.82
CA SER A 45 11.46 0.39 -4.41
C SER A 45 11.24 -0.88 -3.59
N GLY A 46 10.65 -1.93 -4.18
CA GLY A 46 10.40 -3.20 -3.51
C GLY A 46 9.25 -3.14 -2.50
N ILE A 47 8.42 -2.09 -2.50
CA ILE A 47 7.31 -1.92 -1.54
C ILE A 47 6.33 -3.09 -1.62
N TYR A 48 6.12 -3.65 -2.81
CA TYR A 48 5.21 -4.80 -2.98
C TYR A 48 5.68 -6.10 -2.31
N ARG A 49 6.91 -6.14 -1.78
CA ARG A 49 7.35 -7.25 -0.93
C ARG A 49 6.76 -7.20 0.49
N ILE A 50 6.28 -6.03 0.92
CA ILE A 50 5.81 -5.79 2.29
C ILE A 50 4.36 -5.27 2.35
N ILE A 51 3.85 -4.64 1.29
CA ILE A 51 2.47 -4.15 1.20
C ILE A 51 1.82 -4.69 -0.08
N ARG A 52 0.68 -5.36 0.03
CA ARG A 52 -0.06 -5.86 -1.14
C ARG A 52 -0.77 -4.72 -1.87
N SER A 53 -0.87 -4.84 -3.20
CA SER A 53 -1.55 -3.89 -4.07
C SER A 53 -2.80 -4.50 -4.68
N TYR A 54 -3.84 -3.68 -4.86
CA TYR A 54 -5.13 -4.09 -5.42
C TYR A 54 -5.61 -3.08 -6.47
N PRO A 55 -6.31 -3.53 -7.53
CA PRO A 55 -6.85 -2.67 -8.58
C PRO A 55 -7.84 -1.62 -8.07
N THR A 56 -8.61 -1.93 -7.02
CA THR A 56 -9.67 -1.07 -6.49
C THR A 56 -9.56 -0.90 -4.97
N VAL A 57 -10.20 0.15 -4.45
CA VAL A 57 -10.32 0.36 -2.99
C VAL A 57 -11.14 -0.76 -2.37
N ASP A 58 -12.24 -1.17 -3.03
CA ASP A 58 -13.13 -2.22 -2.52
C ASP A 58 -12.40 -3.55 -2.35
N GLU A 59 -11.58 -3.96 -3.32
CA GLU A 59 -10.76 -5.17 -3.21
C GLU A 59 -9.73 -5.09 -2.09
N ALA A 60 -9.06 -3.94 -1.92
CA ALA A 60 -8.10 -3.73 -0.84
C ALA A 60 -8.78 -3.84 0.54
N VAL A 61 -9.93 -3.17 0.71
CA VAL A 61 -10.71 -3.21 1.95
C VAL A 61 -11.22 -4.63 2.22
N LYS A 62 -11.75 -5.31 1.21
CA LYS A 62 -12.19 -6.70 1.33
C LYS A 62 -11.06 -7.62 1.79
N SER A 63 -9.85 -7.45 1.25
CA SER A 63 -8.69 -8.24 1.68
C SER A 63 -8.33 -7.99 3.14
N ILE A 64 -8.31 -6.73 3.59
CA ILE A 64 -8.02 -6.38 4.99
C ILE A 64 -9.09 -6.99 5.91
N LEU A 65 -10.38 -6.84 5.57
CA LEU A 65 -11.48 -7.39 6.38
C LEU A 65 -11.44 -8.93 6.45
N GLN A 66 -11.00 -9.59 5.38
CA GLN A 66 -10.82 -11.05 5.39
C GLN A 66 -9.64 -11.49 6.27
N GLU A 67 -8.58 -10.69 6.38
CA GLU A 67 -7.45 -10.99 7.27
C GLU A 67 -7.83 -10.81 8.74
N VAL A 68 -8.59 -9.75 9.08
CA VAL A 68 -9.10 -9.53 10.44
C VAL A 68 -10.01 -10.67 10.89
N LYS A 69 -10.85 -11.21 10.02
CA LYS A 69 -11.74 -12.36 10.35
C LYS A 69 -11.02 -13.69 10.59
N LYS A 70 -9.73 -13.79 10.22
CA LYS A 70 -8.91 -14.99 10.41
C LYS A 70 -8.10 -14.96 11.70
N GLN A 71 -8.06 -13.81 12.38
CA GLN A 71 -7.44 -13.62 13.70
C GLN A 71 -8.50 -13.78 14.78
#